data_AF-A0A8C7SCA0-F1
#
_entry.id   AF-A0A8C7SCA0-F1
#
_cell.length_a   1.000
_cell.length_b   1.000
_cell.length_c   1.000
_cell.angle_alpha   90.00
_cell.angle_beta   90.00
_cell.angle_gamma   90.00
#
_symmetry.space_group_name_H-M   'P 1'
#
loop_
_entity.id
_entity.type
_entity.pdbx_description
1 polymer ?
#
loop_
_entity_poly.entity_id
_entity_poly.type
_entity_poly.pdbx_seq_one_letter_code
_entity_poly.pdbx_strand_id
1 'polypeptide(L)'
;MLNSRPQTGLSFLAPEPEDLEDLYSRYKKLQQELEFLEVQEEYIKDEQKNLKKEFLHAQEEVKRIQSIPLVIGQFLEAVDQNTAIVGSTTGSNYYVRILSTIDRELLKPNASVALHKHSNALVDVLPPEADSSIMMLTSDQKPDVMYADIGGMDIQKQEVREAVELPLTHFELYKQIGIDPPRGVLMYGPPGCGKTMLAKAVAHHTTAAFIRVVGSEFVQKYLGEGPRMVRDVFRLAKENAPAIIFIDEIDAIATKRFDAQTGADREVQRILLELLNQMDGFDQTVNVKVIMATNRADTLDPALLRPGRLDRKIEFPLPDRRQKRLVFSTITSKMNLSEEVDLEDYVARPDKISGADINSICQEAGMLAVRENRYIVLAKDFEKAYKTVIKKDEQEHEFYK
;
A
#
# COMPACT_ATOMS: atom_id res chain seq x y z
N MET A 1 -22.53 -37.65 49.19
CA MET A 1 -23.59 -38.68 49.26
C MET A 1 -23.65 -39.31 47.87
N LEU A 2 -23.46 -40.60 47.61
CA LEU A 2 -23.26 -41.81 48.41
C LEU A 2 -22.27 -42.69 47.64
N ASN A 3 -21.24 -43.18 48.32
CA ASN A 3 -20.35 -44.23 47.84
C ASN A 3 -21.12 -45.55 47.76
N SER A 4 -21.15 -46.20 46.60
CA SER A 4 -21.45 -47.64 46.49
C SER A 4 -20.24 -48.35 45.88
N ARG A 5 -19.32 -48.75 46.77
CA ARG A 5 -18.26 -49.71 46.46
C ARG A 5 -18.91 -51.05 46.07
N PRO A 6 -18.41 -51.77 45.06
CA PRO A 6 -18.84 -53.14 44.82
C PRO A 6 -18.40 -53.99 46.01
N GLN A 7 -19.35 -54.71 46.61
CA GLN A 7 -19.06 -55.63 47.70
C GLN A 7 -18.11 -56.72 47.19
N THR A 8 -16.94 -56.79 47.80
CA THR A 8 -15.99 -57.90 47.68
C THR A 8 -16.64 -59.18 48.18
N GLY A 9 -17.17 -59.97 47.24
CA GLY A 9 -17.53 -61.36 47.50
C GLY A 9 -16.27 -62.21 47.51
N LEU A 10 -15.68 -62.38 48.71
CA LEU A 10 -14.73 -63.45 49.04
C LEU A 10 -14.58 -63.47 50.57
N SER A 11 -15.55 -64.11 51.24
CA SER A 11 -15.38 -64.57 52.62
C SER A 11 -14.57 -65.86 52.62
N PHE A 12 -13.55 -65.88 53.48
CA PHE A 12 -12.66 -66.99 53.79
C PHE A 12 -13.40 -68.33 53.99
N LEU A 13 -13.25 -69.26 53.04
CA LEU A 13 -13.20 -70.73 53.12
C LEU A 13 -13.24 -71.22 51.66
N ALA A 14 -12.58 -72.34 51.35
CA ALA A 14 -12.38 -72.82 49.98
C ALA A 14 -13.66 -72.69 49.12
N PRO A 15 -13.57 -72.18 47.87
CA PRO A 15 -14.75 -72.00 47.03
C PRO A 15 -15.44 -73.34 46.84
N GLU A 16 -16.76 -73.38 47.05
CA GLU A 16 -17.54 -74.56 46.74
C GLU A 16 -17.39 -74.87 45.24
N PRO A 17 -17.36 -76.15 44.82
CA PRO A 17 -17.13 -76.53 43.42
C PRO A 17 -18.15 -75.88 42.47
N GLU A 18 -19.33 -75.51 42.97
CA GLU A 18 -20.40 -74.83 42.24
C GLU A 18 -20.08 -73.35 41.93
N ASP A 19 -19.41 -72.64 42.85
CA ASP A 19 -18.96 -71.25 42.65
C ASP A 19 -17.79 -71.17 41.64
N LEU A 20 -16.94 -72.20 41.61
CA LEU A 20 -15.84 -72.33 40.63
C LEU A 20 -16.37 -72.55 39.20
N GLU A 21 -17.43 -73.34 39.04
CA GLU A 21 -18.11 -73.57 37.77
C GLU A 21 -18.75 -72.27 37.24
N ASP A 22 -19.38 -71.49 38.13
CA ASP A 22 -20.01 -70.20 37.77
C ASP A 22 -18.96 -69.11 37.43
N LEU A 23 -17.87 -69.02 38.21
CA LEU A 23 -16.74 -68.15 37.91
C LEU A 23 -16.07 -68.51 36.58
N TYR A 24 -15.88 -69.80 36.31
CA TYR A 24 -15.29 -70.29 35.07
C TYR A 24 -16.19 -69.96 33.86
N SER A 25 -17.51 -70.14 34.00
CA SER A 25 -18.48 -69.78 32.95
C SER A 25 -18.46 -68.29 32.64
N ARG A 26 -18.32 -67.45 33.68
CA ARG A 26 -18.24 -65.99 33.56
C ARG A 26 -16.92 -65.54 32.93
N TYR A 27 -15.81 -66.17 33.30
CA TYR A 27 -14.50 -65.93 32.68
C TYR A 27 -14.50 -66.31 31.21
N LYS A 28 -15.11 -67.45 30.86
CA LYS A 28 -15.22 -67.92 29.48
C LYS A 28 -16.09 -66.99 28.61
N LYS A 29 -17.19 -66.46 29.17
CA LYS A 29 -17.99 -65.41 28.51
C LYS A 29 -17.19 -64.13 28.32
N LEU A 30 -16.46 -63.67 29.33
CA LEU A 30 -15.60 -62.48 29.24
C LEU A 30 -14.48 -62.65 28.20
N GLN A 31 -13.91 -63.85 28.11
CA GLN A 31 -12.88 -64.19 27.13
C GLN A 31 -13.45 -64.19 25.71
N GLN A 32 -14.67 -64.71 25.53
CA GLN A 32 -15.38 -64.64 24.25
C GLN A 32 -15.75 -63.19 23.86
N GLU A 33 -16.12 -62.36 24.84
CA GLU A 33 -16.32 -60.91 24.62
C GLU A 33 -15.02 -60.20 24.26
N LEU A 34 -13.88 -60.57 24.88
CA LEU A 34 -12.56 -60.04 24.53
C LEU A 34 -12.16 -60.41 23.10
N GLU A 35 -12.35 -61.67 22.69
CA GLU A 35 -12.10 -62.10 21.30
C GLU A 35 -12.99 -61.32 20.31
N PHE A 36 -14.25 -61.07 20.65
CA PHE A 36 -15.15 -60.28 19.80
C PHE A 36 -14.71 -58.81 19.71
N LEU A 37 -14.31 -58.20 20.83
CA LEU A 37 -13.78 -56.83 20.86
C LEU A 37 -12.47 -56.70 20.09
N GLU A 38 -11.60 -57.71 20.13
CA GLU A 38 -10.34 -57.73 19.39
C GLU A 38 -10.58 -57.72 17.87
N VAL A 39 -11.55 -58.52 17.39
CA VAL A 39 -11.99 -58.50 15.99
C VAL A 39 -12.59 -57.14 15.60
N GLN A 40 -13.39 -56.53 16.48
CA GLN A 40 -13.93 -55.19 16.23
C GLN A 40 -12.83 -54.12 16.18
N GLU A 41 -11.81 -54.22 17.04
CA GLU A 41 -10.67 -53.31 17.04
C GLU A 41 -9.87 -53.41 15.74
N GLU A 42 -9.62 -54.64 15.26
CA GLU A 42 -8.94 -54.88 13.99
C GLU A 42 -9.76 -54.32 12.81
N TYR A 43 -11.07 -54.56 12.80
CA TYR A 43 -11.98 -54.00 11.80
C TYR A 43 -11.96 -52.47 11.77
N ILE A 44 -12.04 -51.81 12.92
CA ILE A 44 -11.97 -50.34 13.02
C ILE A 44 -10.62 -49.82 12.52
N LYS A 45 -9.51 -50.50 12.84
CA LYS A 45 -8.18 -50.11 12.34
C LYS A 45 -8.10 -50.18 10.82
N ASP A 46 -8.71 -51.18 10.20
CA ASP A 46 -8.70 -51.32 8.75
C ASP A 46 -9.66 -50.34 8.06
N GLU A 47 -10.84 -50.09 8.64
CA GLU A 47 -11.75 -49.02 8.19
C GLU A 47 -11.09 -47.64 8.27
N GLN A 48 -10.35 -47.34 9.35
CA GLN A 48 -9.61 -46.10 9.46
C GLN A 48 -8.56 -45.95 8.35
N LYS A 49 -7.87 -47.03 7.94
CA LYS A 49 -6.92 -46.99 6.82
C LYS A 49 -7.64 -46.78 5.49
N ASN A 50 -8.77 -47.43 5.27
CA ASN A 50 -9.56 -47.27 4.04
C ASN A 50 -10.11 -45.86 3.90
N LEU A 51 -10.76 -45.33 4.95
CA LEU A 51 -11.24 -43.96 4.99
C LEU A 51 -10.12 -42.94 4.75
N LYS A 52 -8.92 -43.19 5.28
CA LYS A 52 -7.76 -42.32 5.03
C LYS A 52 -7.30 -42.35 3.56
N LYS A 53 -7.37 -43.51 2.90
CA LYS A 53 -7.09 -43.62 1.45
C LYS A 53 -8.16 -42.94 0.62
N GLU A 54 -9.44 -43.13 0.94
CA GLU A 54 -10.55 -42.46 0.25
C GLU A 54 -10.48 -40.94 0.41
N PHE A 55 -10.12 -40.46 1.60
CA PHE A 55 -9.90 -39.03 1.85
C PHE A 55 -8.79 -38.46 0.97
N LEU A 56 -7.65 -39.16 0.84
CA LEU A 56 -6.56 -38.75 -0.04
C LEU A 56 -7.00 -38.73 -1.51
N HIS A 57 -7.72 -39.77 -1.95
CA HIS A 57 -8.25 -39.83 -3.32
C HIS A 57 -9.21 -38.66 -3.61
N ALA A 58 -10.13 -38.37 -2.68
CA ALA A 58 -11.02 -37.22 -2.80
C ALA A 58 -10.26 -35.89 -2.85
N GLN A 59 -9.16 -35.75 -2.09
CA GLN A 59 -8.33 -34.55 -2.11
C GLN A 59 -7.60 -34.37 -3.45
N GLU A 60 -7.11 -35.45 -4.07
CA GLU A 60 -6.50 -35.41 -5.42
C GLU A 60 -7.52 -35.04 -6.50
N GLU A 61 -8.75 -35.53 -6.38
CA GLU A 61 -9.82 -35.19 -7.31
C GLU A 61 -10.22 -33.72 -7.21
N VAL A 62 -10.22 -33.15 -6.00
CA VAL A 62 -10.37 -31.71 -5.78
C VAL A 62 -9.23 -30.90 -6.42
N LYS A 63 -7.97 -31.35 -6.32
CA LYS A 63 -6.83 -30.68 -6.97
C LYS A 63 -6.97 -30.63 -8.49
N ARG A 64 -7.62 -31.63 -9.11
CA ARG A 64 -7.90 -31.62 -10.55
C ARG A 64 -8.77 -30.43 -10.97
N ILE A 65 -9.72 -30.03 -10.11
CA ILE A 65 -10.57 -28.85 -10.36
C ILE A 65 -9.72 -27.57 -10.39
N GLN A 66 -8.62 -27.52 -9.62
CA GLN A 66 -7.69 -26.38 -9.59
C GLN A 66 -6.86 -26.23 -10.87
N SER A 67 -6.75 -27.27 -11.70
CA SER A 67 -5.91 -27.26 -12.92
C SER A 67 -6.60 -26.68 -14.17
N ILE A 68 -7.91 -26.42 -14.09
CA ILE A 68 -8.72 -25.82 -15.16
C ILE A 68 -8.40 -24.31 -15.21
N PRO A 69 -8.45 -23.63 -16.37
CA PRO A 69 -8.27 -22.18 -16.43
C PRO A 69 -9.12 -21.44 -15.38
N LEU A 70 -8.43 -20.75 -14.48
CA LEU A 70 -9.01 -19.95 -13.40
C LEU A 70 -9.21 -18.51 -13.86
N VAL A 71 -10.23 -17.86 -13.32
CA VAL A 71 -10.52 -16.44 -13.49
C VAL A 71 -10.20 -15.75 -12.17
N ILE A 72 -9.47 -14.64 -12.24
CA ILE A 72 -9.16 -13.86 -11.05
C ILE A 72 -10.42 -13.09 -10.62
N GLY A 73 -10.72 -13.12 -9.32
CA GLY A 73 -11.77 -12.35 -8.68
C GLY A 73 -11.30 -11.76 -7.36
N GLN A 74 -12.18 -10.99 -6.73
CA GLN A 74 -11.98 -10.40 -5.41
C GLN A 74 -13.03 -10.90 -4.45
N PHE A 75 -12.59 -11.29 -3.26
CA PHE A 75 -13.47 -11.66 -2.17
C PHE A 75 -14.10 -10.40 -1.57
N LEU A 76 -15.42 -10.35 -1.42
CA LEU A 76 -16.12 -9.22 -0.81
C LEU A 76 -16.49 -9.55 0.63
N GLU A 77 -17.37 -10.53 0.82
CA GLU A 77 -17.87 -10.94 2.14
C GLU A 77 -18.22 -12.43 2.19
N ALA A 78 -18.11 -13.03 3.38
CA ALA A 78 -18.64 -14.35 3.67
C ALA A 78 -20.11 -14.21 4.09
N VAL A 79 -20.99 -15.01 3.49
CA VAL A 79 -22.42 -15.04 3.88
C VAL A 79 -22.64 -16.16 4.90
N ASP A 80 -22.25 -17.38 4.53
CA ASP A 80 -22.32 -18.55 5.41
C ASP A 80 -20.95 -19.24 5.53
N GLN A 81 -20.94 -20.36 6.24
CA GLN A 81 -19.76 -21.19 6.41
C GLN A 81 -19.19 -21.68 5.06
N ASN A 82 -20.00 -21.87 4.02
CA ASN A 82 -19.54 -22.48 2.76
C ASN A 82 -19.79 -21.59 1.53
N THR A 83 -20.26 -20.37 1.73
CA THR A 83 -20.70 -19.48 0.66
C THR A 83 -20.21 -18.06 0.90
N ALA A 84 -19.79 -17.42 -0.18
CA ALA A 84 -19.27 -16.06 -0.16
C ALA A 84 -19.74 -15.30 -1.39
N ILE A 85 -19.68 -13.98 -1.28
CA ILE A 85 -19.88 -13.08 -2.39
C ILE A 85 -18.51 -12.68 -2.93
N VAL A 86 -18.33 -12.90 -4.23
CA VAL A 86 -17.10 -12.57 -4.95
C VAL A 86 -17.41 -11.63 -6.10
N GLY A 87 -16.55 -10.64 -6.32
CA GLY A 87 -16.56 -9.80 -7.51
C GLY A 87 -15.62 -10.39 -8.55
N SER A 88 -16.13 -10.73 -9.74
CA SER A 88 -15.26 -11.08 -10.86
C SER A 88 -14.60 -9.81 -11.42
N THR A 89 -13.44 -9.94 -12.06
CA THR A 89 -12.81 -8.85 -12.84
C THR A 89 -13.69 -8.35 -13.98
N THR A 90 -14.72 -9.11 -14.37
CA THR A 90 -15.76 -8.69 -15.32
C THR A 90 -16.73 -7.66 -14.74
N GLY A 91 -16.59 -7.27 -13.47
CA GLY A 91 -17.41 -6.24 -12.81
C GLY A 91 -18.75 -6.75 -12.25
N SER A 92 -19.04 -8.05 -12.39
CA SER A 92 -20.22 -8.70 -11.86
C SER A 92 -19.94 -9.37 -10.51
N ASN A 93 -20.88 -9.25 -9.59
CA ASN A 93 -20.84 -9.93 -8.28
C ASN A 93 -21.57 -11.27 -8.37
N TYR A 94 -20.97 -12.31 -7.80
CA TYR A 94 -21.50 -13.66 -7.78
C TYR A 94 -21.61 -14.19 -6.35
N TYR A 95 -22.70 -14.90 -6.07
CA TYR A 95 -22.84 -15.72 -4.88
C TYR A 95 -22.31 -17.12 -5.17
N VAL A 96 -21.22 -17.51 -4.51
CA VAL A 96 -20.42 -18.69 -4.89
C VAL A 96 -20.14 -19.60 -3.70
N ARG A 97 -19.91 -20.88 -3.97
CA ARG A 97 -19.46 -21.84 -2.96
C ARG A 97 -17.95 -21.75 -2.78
N ILE A 98 -17.51 -21.83 -1.54
CA ILE A 98 -16.11 -21.88 -1.12
C ILE A 98 -15.67 -23.33 -1.07
N LEU A 99 -14.51 -23.63 -1.67
CA LEU A 99 -13.91 -24.96 -1.57
C LEU A 99 -13.45 -25.24 -0.13
N SER A 100 -13.80 -26.42 0.39
CA SER A 100 -13.59 -26.76 1.80
C SER A 100 -12.11 -26.87 2.21
N THR A 101 -11.21 -27.02 1.25
CA THR A 101 -9.76 -27.16 1.47
C THR A 101 -9.04 -25.83 1.70
N ILE A 102 -9.72 -24.70 1.54
CA ILE A 102 -9.13 -23.36 1.63
C ILE A 102 -9.08 -22.90 3.09
N ASP A 103 -7.96 -22.28 3.48
CA ASP A 103 -7.82 -21.63 4.77
C ASP A 103 -8.67 -20.37 4.86
N ARG A 104 -9.68 -20.44 5.74
CA ARG A 104 -10.68 -19.37 5.93
C ARG A 104 -10.07 -18.09 6.52
N GLU A 105 -8.98 -18.21 7.26
CA GLU A 105 -8.31 -17.06 7.89
C GLU A 105 -7.63 -16.15 6.86
N LEU A 106 -7.29 -16.70 5.68
CA LEU A 106 -6.73 -15.96 4.57
C LEU A 106 -7.80 -15.22 3.75
N LEU A 107 -9.07 -15.63 3.86
CA LEU A 107 -10.22 -14.97 3.23
C LEU A 107 -10.60 -13.69 3.97
N LYS A 108 -9.77 -12.66 3.79
CA LYS A 108 -10.05 -11.30 4.24
C LYS A 108 -10.83 -10.54 3.17
N PRO A 109 -11.66 -9.56 3.56
CA PRO A 109 -12.32 -8.68 2.58
C PRO A 109 -11.28 -8.08 1.64
N ASN A 110 -11.63 -8.03 0.36
CA ASN A 110 -10.81 -7.63 -0.79
C ASN A 110 -9.70 -8.60 -1.22
N ALA A 111 -9.46 -9.73 -0.54
CA ALA A 111 -8.43 -10.69 -0.95
C ALA A 111 -8.60 -11.16 -2.41
N SER A 112 -7.48 -11.34 -3.09
CA SER A 112 -7.48 -11.84 -4.47
C SER A 112 -7.73 -13.35 -4.45
N VAL A 113 -8.74 -13.79 -5.19
CA VAL A 113 -9.17 -15.20 -5.18
C VAL A 113 -9.28 -15.74 -6.60
N ALA A 114 -9.01 -17.03 -6.73
CA ALA A 114 -9.18 -17.75 -7.98
C ALA A 114 -10.60 -18.34 -8.04
N LEU A 115 -11.32 -17.98 -9.09
CA LEU A 115 -12.64 -18.48 -9.42
C LEU A 115 -12.55 -19.49 -10.56
N HIS A 116 -13.35 -20.54 -10.50
CA HIS A 116 -13.46 -21.47 -11.62
C HIS A 116 -14.24 -20.83 -12.78
N LYS A 117 -13.71 -20.90 -14.01
CA LYS A 117 -14.25 -20.18 -15.20
C LYS A 117 -15.73 -20.40 -15.51
N HIS A 118 -16.26 -21.61 -15.28
CA HIS A 118 -17.63 -21.95 -15.66
C HIS A 118 -18.62 -21.96 -14.50
N SER A 119 -18.17 -22.31 -13.30
CA SER A 119 -19.03 -22.45 -12.12
C SER A 119 -18.90 -21.28 -11.14
N ASN A 120 -17.91 -20.40 -11.36
CA ASN A 120 -17.54 -19.30 -10.48
C ASN A 120 -17.25 -19.72 -9.03
N ALA A 121 -17.07 -21.02 -8.75
CA ALA A 121 -16.72 -21.50 -7.42
C ALA A 121 -15.36 -20.93 -6.99
N LEU A 122 -15.22 -20.60 -5.71
CA LEU A 122 -13.96 -20.10 -5.15
C LEU A 122 -13.04 -21.30 -4.91
N VAL A 123 -11.94 -21.35 -5.67
CA VAL A 123 -11.04 -22.50 -5.76
C VAL A 123 -9.80 -22.34 -4.90
N ASP A 124 -9.21 -21.14 -4.90
CA ASP A 124 -8.00 -20.85 -4.15
C ASP A 124 -7.89 -19.36 -3.83
N VAL A 125 -7.02 -19.02 -2.88
CA VAL A 125 -6.63 -17.64 -2.58
C VAL A 125 -5.30 -17.39 -3.28
N LEU A 126 -5.27 -16.37 -4.14
CA LEU A 126 -4.05 -16.01 -4.84
C LEU A 126 -3.18 -15.14 -3.94
N PRO A 127 -1.84 -15.26 -4.04
CA PRO A 127 -0.99 -14.25 -3.46
C PRO A 127 -1.36 -12.88 -4.06
N PRO A 128 -1.20 -11.81 -3.28
CA PRO A 128 -1.51 -10.46 -3.68
C PRO A 128 -0.53 -10.02 -4.78
N GLU A 129 -0.84 -10.35 -6.04
CA GLU A 129 -0.17 -9.75 -7.18
C GLU A 129 -0.76 -8.35 -7.37
N ALA A 130 0.06 -7.33 -7.12
CA ALA A 130 -0.24 -5.99 -7.59
C ALA A 130 -0.29 -6.03 -9.12
N ASP A 131 -1.31 -5.42 -9.73
CA ASP A 131 -1.35 -5.24 -11.17
C ASP A 131 -0.01 -4.65 -11.64
N SER A 132 0.52 -5.18 -12.74
CA SER A 132 1.87 -4.87 -13.27
C SER A 132 2.16 -3.38 -13.52
N SER A 133 1.14 -2.52 -13.42
CA SER A 133 1.24 -1.06 -13.49
C SER A 133 1.77 -0.42 -12.20
N ILE A 134 1.55 -1.03 -11.03
CA ILE A 134 2.00 -0.47 -9.74
C ILE A 134 3.45 -0.89 -9.51
N MET A 135 4.38 -0.03 -9.92
CA MET A 135 5.80 -0.21 -9.62
C MET A 135 6.06 0.05 -8.13
N MET A 136 6.20 -1.02 -7.34
CA MET A 136 6.98 -0.89 -6.11
C MET A 136 8.40 -0.54 -6.49
N LEU A 137 8.87 0.64 -6.08
CA LEU A 137 10.29 0.94 -6.18
C LEU A 137 11.00 0.00 -5.18
N THR A 138 11.57 -1.07 -5.70
CA THR A 138 12.52 -1.89 -4.96
C THR A 138 13.73 -1.04 -4.57
N SER A 139 14.56 -1.55 -3.66
CA SER A 139 15.79 -0.89 -3.20
C SER A 139 16.68 -0.36 -4.32
N ASP A 140 16.56 -0.95 -5.51
CA ASP A 140 17.38 -0.69 -6.69
C ASP A 140 16.85 0.47 -7.55
N GLN A 141 15.61 0.95 -7.31
CA GLN A 141 15.03 2.10 -8.01
C GLN A 141 14.96 3.36 -7.14
N LYS A 142 15.55 3.35 -5.94
CA LYS A 142 15.55 4.52 -5.05
C LYS A 142 16.06 5.76 -5.79
N PRO A 143 15.34 6.90 -5.74
CA PRO A 143 15.82 8.13 -6.36
C PRO A 143 17.14 8.57 -5.70
N ASP A 144 18.16 8.89 -6.48
CA ASP A 144 19.49 9.32 -5.97
C ASP A 144 19.50 10.73 -5.33
N VAL A 145 18.33 11.34 -5.10
CA VAL A 145 18.24 12.73 -4.62
C VAL A 145 18.41 12.76 -3.10
N MET A 146 19.38 13.54 -2.61
CA MET A 146 19.58 13.74 -1.17
C MET A 146 18.95 15.04 -0.68
N TYR A 147 18.71 15.15 0.64
CA TYR A 147 18.24 16.41 1.25
C TYR A 147 19.20 17.59 1.05
N ALA A 148 20.49 17.30 0.89
CA ALA A 148 21.53 18.30 0.62
C ALA A 148 21.45 18.86 -0.81
N ASP A 149 20.90 18.09 -1.76
CA ASP A 149 20.73 18.54 -3.16
C ASP A 149 19.60 19.56 -3.30
N ILE A 150 18.67 19.57 -2.35
CA ILE A 150 17.55 20.50 -2.33
C ILE A 150 18.02 21.77 -1.61
N GLY A 151 18.26 22.86 -2.33
CA GLY A 151 18.63 24.14 -1.73
C GLY A 151 17.46 24.80 -1.00
N GLY A 152 17.69 25.27 0.23
CA GLY A 152 16.67 25.97 1.03
C GLY A 152 15.52 25.07 1.50
N MET A 153 14.34 25.68 1.69
CA MET A 153 13.10 25.05 2.18
C MET A 153 13.27 24.34 3.53
N ASP A 154 14.02 24.94 4.45
CA ASP A 154 14.35 24.34 5.76
C ASP A 154 13.07 24.07 6.58
N ILE A 155 12.09 24.96 6.49
CA ILE A 155 10.79 24.82 7.17
C ILE A 155 10.05 23.59 6.64
N GLN A 156 9.89 23.48 5.31
CA GLN A 156 9.16 22.37 4.69
C GLN A 156 9.87 21.03 4.92
N LYS A 157 11.21 21.02 4.85
CA LYS A 157 12.01 19.82 5.15
C LYS A 157 11.79 19.35 6.58
N GLN A 158 11.80 20.27 7.53
CA GLN A 158 11.55 19.95 8.93
C GLN A 158 10.13 19.40 9.13
N GLU A 159 9.12 20.06 8.58
CA GLU A 159 7.72 19.62 8.70
C GLU A 159 7.48 18.23 8.11
N VAL A 160 8.05 17.93 6.92
CA VAL A 160 7.94 16.59 6.32
C VAL A 160 8.66 15.54 7.16
N ARG A 161 9.83 15.88 7.72
CA ARG A 161 10.61 14.98 8.58
C ARG A 161 9.84 14.61 9.85
N GLU A 162 9.20 15.59 10.48
CA GLU A 162 8.36 15.41 11.66
C GLU A 162 7.07 14.63 11.35
N ALA A 163 6.51 14.80 10.15
CA ALA A 163 5.28 14.14 9.77
C ALA A 163 5.48 12.69 9.25
N VAL A 164 6.63 12.39 8.64
CA VAL A 164 6.88 11.13 7.95
C VAL A 164 7.98 10.30 8.60
N GLU A 165 9.20 10.83 8.75
CA GLU A 165 10.35 10.05 9.24
C GLU A 165 10.26 9.73 10.74
N LEU A 166 9.91 10.72 11.55
CA LEU A 166 9.86 10.60 13.01
C LEU A 166 8.84 9.54 13.48
N PRO A 167 7.61 9.48 12.93
CA PRO A 167 6.66 8.42 13.27
C PRO A 167 7.13 7.02 12.87
N LEU A 168 7.91 6.89 11.80
CA LEU A 168 8.40 5.59 11.31
C LEU A 168 9.60 5.07 12.13
N THR A 169 10.48 5.97 12.55
CA THR A 169 11.70 5.65 13.30
C THR A 169 11.48 5.57 14.81
N HIS A 170 10.65 6.45 15.36
CA HIS A 170 10.45 6.61 16.81
C HIS A 170 8.96 6.70 17.18
N PHE A 171 8.18 5.69 16.80
CA PHE A 171 6.74 5.61 17.13
C PHE A 171 6.45 5.65 18.64
N GLU A 172 7.35 5.09 19.47
CA GLU A 172 7.17 5.05 20.93
C GLU A 172 7.10 6.44 21.57
N LEU A 173 7.79 7.44 21.02
CA LEU A 173 7.74 8.82 21.51
C LEU A 173 6.33 9.40 21.39
N TYR A 174 5.66 9.19 20.26
CA TYR A 174 4.29 9.65 20.04
C TYR A 174 3.33 8.97 21.02
N LYS A 175 3.51 7.67 21.25
CA LYS A 175 2.69 6.89 22.18
C LYS A 175 2.88 7.30 23.64
N GLN A 176 4.11 7.62 24.06
CA GLN A 176 4.40 8.10 25.41
C GLN A 176 3.87 9.50 25.67
N ILE A 177 3.97 10.39 24.68
CA ILE A 177 3.43 11.76 24.75
C ILE A 177 1.89 11.74 24.68
N GLY A 178 1.30 10.70 24.06
CA GLY A 178 -0.14 10.57 23.89
C GLY A 178 -0.69 11.41 22.73
N ILE A 179 0.15 11.68 21.73
CA ILE A 179 -0.25 12.38 20.50
C ILE A 179 -0.39 11.39 19.35
N ASP A 180 -1.47 11.52 18.59
CA ASP A 180 -1.66 10.72 17.39
C ASP A 180 -0.73 11.22 16.27
N PRO A 181 0.09 10.34 15.66
CA PRO A 181 0.90 10.73 14.52
C PRO A 181 -0.01 11.04 13.32
N PRO A 182 0.34 12.03 12.47
CA PRO A 182 -0.48 12.38 11.32
C PRO A 182 -0.59 11.20 10.35
N ARG A 183 -1.79 10.94 9.81
CA ARG A 183 -2.02 9.83 8.88
C ARG A 183 -1.52 10.16 7.47
N GLY A 184 -1.81 11.36 7.01
CA GLY A 184 -1.44 11.83 5.68
C GLY A 184 -0.90 13.25 5.66
N VAL A 185 -0.06 13.51 4.67
CA VAL A 185 0.55 14.81 4.39
C VAL A 185 0.16 15.27 3.00
N LEU A 186 -0.38 16.49 2.90
CA LEU A 186 -0.67 17.16 1.65
C LEU A 186 0.38 18.23 1.38
N MET A 187 1.12 18.10 0.28
CA MET A 187 2.04 19.09 -0.23
C MET A 187 1.37 19.90 -1.35
N TYR A 188 1.22 21.20 -1.17
CA TYR A 188 0.59 22.07 -2.17
C TYR A 188 1.40 23.34 -2.43
N GLY A 189 1.23 23.94 -3.61
CA GLY A 189 1.95 25.15 -4.01
C GLY A 189 1.98 25.32 -5.53
N PRO A 190 2.65 26.36 -6.06
CA PRO A 190 2.86 26.48 -7.49
C PRO A 190 3.71 25.31 -8.04
N PRO A 191 3.62 25.01 -9.34
CA PRO A 191 4.52 24.06 -9.98
C PRO A 191 5.98 24.55 -9.88
N GLY A 192 6.94 23.63 -9.92
CA GLY A 192 8.37 23.98 -9.93
C GLY A 192 9.00 24.34 -8.57
N CYS A 193 8.26 24.23 -7.46
CA CYS A 193 8.77 24.46 -6.10
C CYS A 193 9.38 23.21 -5.43
N GLY A 194 9.64 22.14 -6.18
CA GLY A 194 10.36 20.96 -5.66
C GLY A 194 9.55 19.97 -4.82
N LYS A 195 8.21 19.98 -4.87
CA LYS A 195 7.34 19.01 -4.16
C LYS A 195 7.71 17.56 -4.44
N THR A 196 7.76 17.17 -5.71
CA THR A 196 8.15 15.83 -6.15
C THR A 196 9.62 15.52 -5.82
N MET A 197 10.49 16.54 -5.82
CA MET A 197 11.90 16.39 -5.47
C MET A 197 12.09 16.10 -3.97
N LEU A 198 11.34 16.79 -3.11
CA LEU A 198 11.35 16.55 -1.66
C LEU A 198 10.82 15.15 -1.33
N ALA A 199 9.73 14.72 -1.96
CA ALA A 199 9.21 13.36 -1.80
C ALA A 199 10.25 12.28 -2.18
N LYS A 200 10.99 12.51 -3.26
CA LYS A 200 12.10 11.62 -3.70
C LYS A 200 13.24 11.60 -2.67
N ALA A 201 13.60 12.74 -2.09
CA ALA A 201 14.64 12.82 -1.07
C ALA A 201 14.26 12.11 0.23
N VAL A 202 12.99 12.22 0.64
CA VAL A 202 12.41 11.45 1.75
C VAL A 202 12.54 9.96 1.45
N ALA A 203 12.12 9.52 0.26
CA ALA A 203 12.20 8.12 -0.14
C ALA A 203 13.62 7.54 -0.08
N HIS A 204 14.63 8.34 -0.43
CA HIS A 204 16.03 7.95 -0.35
C HIS A 204 16.53 7.79 1.09
N HIS A 205 16.15 8.71 2.00
CA HIS A 205 16.58 8.69 3.39
C HIS A 205 15.83 7.65 4.24
N THR A 206 14.60 7.33 3.87
CA THR A 206 13.81 6.33 4.59
C THR A 206 14.18 4.91 4.18
N THR A 207 14.23 4.00 5.16
CA THR A 207 14.37 2.55 4.93
C THR A 207 13.03 1.87 4.64
N ALA A 208 11.93 2.61 4.67
CA ALA A 208 10.58 2.13 4.41
C ALA A 208 10.37 1.81 2.92
N ALA A 209 9.41 0.93 2.62
CA ALA A 209 8.98 0.69 1.25
C ALA A 209 8.37 1.96 0.66
N PHE A 210 8.75 2.33 -0.56
CA PHE A 210 8.24 3.53 -1.22
C PHE A 210 7.41 3.14 -2.45
N ILE A 211 6.12 3.46 -2.40
CA ILE A 211 5.17 3.20 -3.48
C ILE A 211 4.84 4.54 -4.13
N ARG A 212 5.27 4.73 -5.38
CA ARG A 212 4.97 5.93 -6.16
C ARG A 212 3.86 5.63 -7.14
N VAL A 213 2.80 6.43 -7.11
CA VAL A 213 1.69 6.36 -8.07
C VAL A 213 1.42 7.76 -8.61
N VAL A 214 1.11 7.86 -9.91
CA VAL A 214 0.67 9.12 -10.50
C VAL A 214 -0.86 9.16 -10.48
N GLY A 215 -1.47 10.27 -10.07
CA GLY A 215 -2.92 10.40 -9.93
C GLY A 215 -3.71 10.05 -11.20
N SER A 216 -3.14 10.31 -12.37
CA SER A 216 -3.74 9.95 -13.66
C SER A 216 -3.79 8.44 -13.93
N GLU A 217 -2.92 7.64 -13.31
CA GLU A 217 -2.87 6.18 -13.51
C GLU A 217 -4.11 5.47 -12.96
N PHE A 218 -4.79 6.05 -11.98
CA PHE A 218 -6.03 5.51 -11.43
C PHE A 218 -7.21 5.60 -12.41
N VAL A 219 -7.15 6.51 -13.39
CA VAL A 219 -8.21 6.71 -14.37
C VAL A 219 -7.96 5.79 -15.56
N GLN A 220 -8.59 4.61 -15.54
CA GLN A 220 -8.47 3.60 -16.60
C GLN A 220 -9.67 3.63 -17.56
N LYS A 221 -9.46 3.04 -18.75
CA LYS A 221 -10.52 2.91 -19.77
C LYS A 221 -11.62 1.92 -19.35
N TYR A 222 -11.28 0.92 -18.55
CA TYR A 222 -12.22 -0.10 -18.10
C TYR A 222 -12.92 0.31 -16.81
N LEU A 223 -14.24 0.12 -16.78
CA LEU A 223 -15.08 0.50 -15.65
C LEU A 223 -14.79 -0.39 -14.44
N GLY A 224 -14.55 0.20 -13.27
CA GLY A 224 -14.28 -0.52 -12.02
C GLY A 224 -12.82 -0.93 -11.81
N GLU A 225 -11.95 -0.72 -12.79
CA GLU A 225 -10.51 -0.99 -12.65
C GLU A 225 -9.84 0.02 -11.72
N GLY A 226 -10.26 1.29 -11.76
CA GLY A 226 -9.71 2.34 -10.89
C GLY A 226 -9.88 2.05 -9.39
N PRO A 227 -11.10 1.79 -8.88
CA PRO A 227 -11.30 1.43 -7.47
C PRO A 227 -10.58 0.13 -7.05
N ARG A 228 -10.42 -0.83 -7.97
CA ARG A 228 -9.61 -2.02 -7.74
C ARG A 228 -8.13 -1.67 -7.54
N MET A 229 -7.58 -0.85 -8.43
CA MET A 229 -6.19 -0.39 -8.35
C MET A 229 -5.91 0.34 -7.03
N VAL A 230 -6.81 1.21 -6.56
CA VAL A 230 -6.69 1.87 -5.25
C VAL A 230 -6.56 0.86 -4.12
N ARG A 231 -7.45 -0.16 -4.07
CA ARG A 231 -7.39 -1.21 -3.04
C ARG A 231 -6.09 -2.01 -3.09
N ASP A 232 -5.60 -2.28 -4.27
CA ASP A 232 -4.38 -3.07 -4.46
C ASP A 232 -3.14 -2.27 -4.03
N VAL A 233 -3.06 -0.95 -4.30
CA VAL A 233 -1.99 -0.07 -3.79
C VAL A 233 -1.93 -0.06 -2.25
N PHE A 234 -3.07 0.13 -1.59
CA PHE A 234 -3.11 0.20 -0.12
C PHE A 234 -2.84 -1.15 0.54
N ARG A 235 -3.27 -2.25 -0.08
CA ARG A 235 -2.96 -3.60 0.38
C ARG A 235 -1.46 -3.89 0.30
N LEU A 236 -0.85 -3.54 -0.84
CA LEU A 236 0.58 -3.67 -1.06
C LEU A 236 1.39 -2.90 -0.02
N ALA A 237 0.95 -1.68 0.33
CA ALA A 237 1.57 -0.89 1.38
C ALA A 237 1.42 -1.52 2.76
N LYS A 238 0.28 -2.17 3.03
CA LYS A 238 0.01 -2.84 4.31
C LYS A 238 0.88 -4.08 4.51
N GLU A 239 1.12 -4.84 3.45
CA GLU A 239 1.98 -6.03 3.49
C GLU A 239 3.46 -5.67 3.61
N ASN A 240 3.88 -4.59 2.97
CA ASN A 240 5.26 -4.09 3.03
C ASN A 240 5.49 -3.04 4.12
N ALA A 241 4.63 -3.00 5.15
CA ALA A 241 4.76 -2.03 6.23
C ALA A 241 6.07 -2.25 7.02
N PRO A 242 6.86 -1.20 7.31
CA PRO A 242 6.57 0.23 7.14
C PRO A 242 6.69 0.72 5.68
N ALA A 243 5.68 1.46 5.22
CA ALA A 243 5.58 1.92 3.82
C ALA A 243 5.10 3.36 3.69
N ILE A 244 5.55 4.03 2.63
CA ILE A 244 5.16 5.38 2.24
C ILE A 244 4.50 5.29 0.86
N ILE A 245 3.26 5.78 0.77
CA ILE A 245 2.53 5.91 -0.50
C ILE A 245 2.65 7.37 -0.93
N PHE A 246 3.31 7.62 -2.06
CA PHE A 246 3.40 8.94 -2.67
C PHE A 246 2.50 9.01 -3.91
N ILE A 247 1.48 9.87 -3.85
CA ILE A 247 0.57 10.15 -4.96
C ILE A 247 0.87 11.54 -5.49
N ASP A 248 1.39 11.61 -6.72
CA ASP A 248 1.59 12.89 -7.43
C ASP A 248 0.34 13.26 -8.23
N GLU A 249 0.13 14.55 -8.49
CA GLU A 249 -0.99 15.07 -9.31
C GLU A 249 -2.39 14.56 -8.87
N ILE A 250 -2.67 14.62 -7.56
CA ILE A 250 -3.97 14.18 -7.01
C ILE A 250 -5.16 14.99 -7.56
N ASP A 251 -4.92 16.16 -8.12
CA ASP A 251 -5.92 16.99 -8.79
C ASP A 251 -6.56 16.33 -10.02
N ALA A 252 -5.98 15.25 -10.55
CA ALA A 252 -6.60 14.42 -11.58
C ALA A 252 -7.84 13.64 -11.06
N ILE A 253 -7.87 13.31 -9.76
CA ILE A 253 -8.94 12.47 -9.15
C ILE A 253 -9.81 13.29 -8.19
N ALA A 254 -9.19 14.21 -7.46
CA ALA A 254 -9.80 14.86 -6.31
C ALA A 254 -10.43 16.22 -6.63
N THR A 255 -11.19 16.34 -7.73
CA THR A 255 -11.81 17.62 -8.11
C THR A 255 -13.13 17.87 -7.37
N LYS A 256 -13.40 19.11 -6.95
CA LYS A 256 -14.66 19.49 -6.27
C LYS A 256 -15.92 19.40 -7.16
N ARG A 257 -15.76 19.42 -8.48
CA ARG A 257 -16.86 19.54 -9.44
C ARG A 257 -17.05 18.21 -10.15
N PHE A 258 -18.07 17.46 -9.74
CA PHE A 258 -18.52 16.28 -10.47
C PHE A 258 -19.82 16.62 -11.18
N ASP A 259 -19.82 16.56 -12.51
CA ASP A 259 -21.06 16.63 -13.27
C ASP A 259 -21.62 15.22 -13.40
N ALA A 260 -22.70 14.93 -12.68
CA ALA A 260 -23.26 13.57 -12.58
C ALA A 260 -23.82 13.03 -13.92
N GLN A 261 -23.77 13.83 -14.99
CA GLN A 261 -24.24 13.48 -16.32
C GLN A 261 -23.24 12.66 -17.15
N THR A 262 -21.92 12.76 -16.88
CA THR A 262 -20.91 12.06 -17.68
C THR A 262 -20.45 10.77 -16.98
N GLY A 263 -20.38 9.66 -17.72
CA GLY A 263 -19.96 8.37 -17.18
C GLY A 263 -18.50 8.35 -16.69
N ALA A 264 -17.63 9.18 -17.27
CA ALA A 264 -16.24 9.33 -16.85
C ALA A 264 -16.12 9.95 -15.45
N ASP A 265 -16.85 11.03 -15.18
CA ASP A 265 -16.85 11.70 -13.87
C ASP A 265 -17.38 10.79 -12.76
N ARG A 266 -18.35 9.92 -13.07
CA ARG A 266 -18.83 8.90 -12.12
C ARG A 266 -17.75 7.88 -11.77
N GLU A 267 -16.85 7.55 -12.69
CA GLU A 267 -15.73 6.66 -12.41
C GLU A 267 -14.73 7.33 -11.48
N VAL A 268 -14.34 8.57 -11.77
CA VAL A 268 -13.44 9.37 -10.92
C VAL A 268 -14.01 9.53 -9.51
N GLN A 269 -15.32 9.78 -9.39
CA GLN A 269 -16.00 9.85 -8.10
C GLN A 269 -15.91 8.52 -7.33
N ARG A 270 -16.09 7.38 -7.99
CA ARG A 270 -15.93 6.05 -7.36
C ARG A 270 -14.51 5.82 -6.88
N ILE A 271 -13.51 6.22 -7.66
CA ILE A 271 -12.09 6.14 -7.28
C ILE A 271 -11.82 6.99 -6.03
N LEU A 272 -12.31 8.23 -6.02
CA LEU A 272 -12.16 9.14 -4.88
C LEU A 272 -12.80 8.57 -3.60
N LEU A 273 -14.03 8.06 -3.69
CA LEU A 273 -14.71 7.44 -2.55
C LEU A 273 -13.95 6.22 -2.03
N GLU A 274 -13.39 5.40 -2.92
CA GLU A 274 -12.59 4.25 -2.51
C GLU A 274 -11.29 4.68 -1.82
N LEU A 275 -10.59 5.69 -2.36
CA LEU A 275 -9.40 6.27 -1.73
C LEU A 275 -9.71 6.78 -0.32
N LEU A 276 -10.83 7.48 -0.14
CA LEU A 276 -11.28 7.97 1.17
C LEU A 276 -11.59 6.83 2.14
N ASN A 277 -12.29 5.79 1.68
CA ASN A 277 -12.62 4.63 2.50
C ASN A 277 -11.36 3.88 2.95
N GLN A 278 -10.39 3.68 2.05
CA GLN A 278 -9.13 3.02 2.39
C GLN A 278 -8.29 3.85 3.38
N MET A 279 -8.27 5.19 3.24
CA MET A 279 -7.57 6.07 4.19
C MET A 279 -8.19 6.05 5.59
N ASP A 280 -9.52 6.01 5.70
CA ASP A 280 -10.21 5.94 7.00
C ASP A 280 -10.02 4.57 7.65
N GLY A 281 -10.04 3.50 6.85
CA GLY A 281 -9.93 2.10 7.28
C GLY A 281 -8.57 1.66 7.80
N PHE A 282 -7.57 2.55 7.88
CA PHE A 282 -6.31 2.23 8.55
C PHE A 282 -6.47 2.21 10.07
N ASP A 283 -6.24 1.05 10.66
CA ASP A 283 -5.95 0.94 12.09
C ASP A 283 -4.63 1.66 12.38
N GLN A 284 -4.57 2.41 13.49
CA GLN A 284 -3.37 3.16 13.91
C GLN A 284 -2.12 2.28 14.10
N THR A 285 -2.28 0.96 14.11
CA THR A 285 -1.21 -0.01 14.31
C THR A 285 -0.30 -0.20 13.09
N VAL A 286 -0.78 0.12 11.88
CA VAL A 286 0.00 -0.09 10.66
C VAL A 286 0.77 1.18 10.30
N ASN A 287 2.10 1.09 10.24
CA ASN A 287 3.01 2.19 9.89
C ASN A 287 3.00 2.50 8.38
N VAL A 288 1.83 2.84 7.83
CA VAL A 288 1.66 3.32 6.46
C VAL A 288 1.39 4.82 6.49
N LYS A 289 2.17 5.59 5.72
CA LYS A 289 2.00 7.04 5.59
C LYS A 289 1.67 7.40 4.14
N VAL A 290 0.70 8.30 3.97
CA VAL A 290 0.29 8.78 2.64
C VAL A 290 0.77 10.20 2.44
N ILE A 291 1.51 10.43 1.37
CA ILE A 291 1.96 11.75 0.94
C ILE A 291 1.27 12.04 -0.39
N MET A 292 0.51 13.14 -0.45
CA MET A 292 -0.14 13.60 -1.68
C MET A 292 0.47 14.92 -2.11
N ALA A 293 0.75 15.07 -3.41
CA ALA A 293 1.19 16.34 -3.98
C ALA A 293 0.13 16.89 -4.94
N THR A 294 -0.10 18.20 -4.87
CA THR A 294 -1.00 18.93 -5.77
C THR A 294 -0.43 20.28 -6.15
N ASN A 295 -0.75 20.74 -7.37
CA ASN A 295 -0.49 22.11 -7.79
C ASN A 295 -1.67 23.05 -7.52
N ARG A 296 -2.86 22.49 -7.26
CA ARG A 296 -4.12 23.22 -7.19
C ARG A 296 -4.92 22.83 -5.95
N ALA A 297 -4.61 23.50 -4.83
CA ALA A 297 -5.34 23.29 -3.58
C ALA A 297 -6.78 23.84 -3.63
N ASP A 298 -7.06 24.77 -4.53
CA ASP A 298 -8.37 25.39 -4.74
C ASP A 298 -9.41 24.42 -5.29
N THR A 299 -9.00 23.52 -6.20
CA THR A 299 -9.86 22.54 -6.85
C THR A 299 -10.11 21.27 -6.05
N LEU A 300 -9.40 21.10 -4.92
CA LEU A 300 -9.32 19.84 -4.17
C LEU A 300 -10.54 19.59 -3.28
N ASP A 301 -11.14 18.40 -3.34
CA ASP A 301 -12.33 18.07 -2.52
C ASP A 301 -12.06 18.30 -1.01
N PRO A 302 -12.86 19.12 -0.30
CA PRO A 302 -12.71 19.34 1.13
C PRO A 302 -12.88 18.06 1.98
N ALA A 303 -13.50 17.00 1.45
CA ALA A 303 -13.62 15.71 2.12
C ALA A 303 -12.24 15.07 2.39
N LEU A 304 -11.25 15.27 1.53
CA LEU A 304 -9.87 14.78 1.75
C LEU A 304 -9.16 15.53 2.87
N LEU A 305 -9.53 16.80 3.08
CA LEU A 305 -8.89 17.71 4.04
C LEU A 305 -9.43 17.58 5.47
N ARG A 306 -10.36 16.63 5.70
CA ARG A 306 -10.92 16.38 7.04
C ARG A 306 -9.86 15.74 7.95
N PRO A 307 -9.86 16.08 9.25
CA PRO A 307 -8.98 15.44 10.22
C PRO A 307 -9.24 13.93 10.26
N GLY A 308 -8.17 13.14 10.40
CA GLY A 308 -8.17 11.68 10.26
C GLY A 308 -7.78 11.18 8.86
N ARG A 309 -7.60 12.09 7.89
CA ARG A 309 -7.14 11.79 6.53
C ARG A 309 -5.85 12.55 6.23
N LEU A 310 -5.96 13.78 5.71
CA LEU A 310 -4.83 14.67 5.45
C LEU A 310 -4.70 15.69 6.59
N ASP A 311 -4.04 15.27 7.66
CA ASP A 311 -3.90 16.06 8.89
C ASP A 311 -2.89 17.20 8.72
N ARG A 312 -1.83 16.97 7.94
CA ARG A 312 -0.77 17.96 7.70
C ARG A 312 -0.87 18.53 6.30
N LYS A 313 -0.81 19.85 6.21
CA LYS A 313 -0.84 20.62 4.96
C LYS A 313 0.42 21.47 4.91
N ILE A 314 1.30 21.16 3.97
CA ILE A 314 2.60 21.81 3.82
C ILE A 314 2.54 22.65 2.56
N GLU A 315 2.71 23.95 2.75
CA GLU A 315 2.74 24.93 1.67
C GLU A 315 4.16 25.11 1.14
N PHE A 316 4.26 25.07 -0.18
CA PHE A 316 5.47 25.39 -0.93
C PHE A 316 5.29 26.75 -1.58
N PRO A 317 5.70 27.85 -0.92
CA PRO A 317 5.71 29.16 -1.54
C PRO A 317 6.82 29.26 -2.58
N LEU A 318 6.77 30.32 -3.38
CA LEU A 318 7.90 30.70 -4.23
C LEU A 318 9.12 31.06 -3.36
N PRO A 319 10.34 30.78 -3.83
CA PRO A 319 11.54 30.97 -3.02
C PRO A 319 11.82 32.45 -2.74
N ASP A 320 12.04 32.77 -1.46
CA ASP A 320 12.51 34.09 -1.02
C ASP A 320 13.94 34.38 -1.49
N ARG A 321 14.38 35.63 -1.46
CA ARG A 321 15.77 36.02 -1.84
C ARG A 321 16.84 35.16 -1.16
N ARG A 322 16.67 34.86 0.13
CA ARG A 322 17.58 33.96 0.87
C ARG A 322 17.54 32.54 0.33
N GLN A 323 16.36 32.01 0.06
CA GLN A 323 16.18 30.65 -0.47
C GLN A 323 16.68 30.54 -1.92
N LYS A 324 16.43 31.54 -2.77
CA LYS A 324 16.98 31.62 -4.13
C LYS A 324 18.49 31.48 -4.11
N ARG A 325 19.19 32.23 -3.25
CA ARG A 325 20.66 32.12 -3.11
C ARG A 325 21.09 30.68 -2.79
N LEU A 326 20.40 30.02 -1.87
CA LEU A 326 20.70 28.63 -1.50
C LEU A 326 20.47 27.67 -2.67
N VAL A 327 19.36 27.83 -3.41
CA VAL A 327 19.05 27.02 -4.60
C VAL A 327 20.10 27.21 -5.69
N PHE A 328 20.50 28.45 -5.98
CA PHE A 328 21.60 28.74 -6.89
C PHE A 328 22.87 28.06 -6.41
N SER A 329 23.25 28.21 -5.13
CA SER A 329 24.46 27.59 -4.59
C SER A 329 24.48 26.07 -4.74
N THR A 330 23.38 25.36 -4.50
CA THR A 330 23.34 23.88 -4.58
C THR A 330 23.35 23.37 -6.02
N ILE A 331 22.74 24.09 -6.95
CA ILE A 331 22.73 23.70 -8.36
C ILE A 331 24.09 24.05 -8.99
N THR A 332 24.60 25.25 -8.72
CA THR A 332 25.87 25.73 -9.27
C THR A 332 27.07 24.94 -8.77
N SER A 333 27.05 24.41 -7.55
CA SER A 333 28.14 23.56 -7.03
C SER A 333 28.39 22.28 -7.85
N LYS A 334 27.44 21.86 -8.69
CA LYS A 334 27.57 20.68 -9.56
C LYS A 334 28.18 20.98 -10.93
N MET A 335 28.34 22.25 -11.29
CA MET A 335 28.85 22.68 -12.60
C MET A 335 30.15 23.48 -12.47
N ASN A 336 30.88 23.62 -13.57
CA ASN A 336 32.12 24.40 -13.62
C ASN A 336 31.79 25.87 -13.94
N LEU A 337 31.93 26.74 -12.95
CA LEU A 337 31.78 28.20 -13.12
C LEU A 337 33.15 28.88 -13.22
N SER A 338 33.19 29.99 -13.94
CA SER A 338 34.29 30.94 -13.86
C SER A 338 34.26 31.70 -12.52
N GLU A 339 35.44 32.11 -12.02
CA GLU A 339 35.57 32.93 -10.81
C GLU A 339 34.88 34.30 -10.94
N GLU A 340 34.63 34.75 -12.17
CA GLU A 340 33.95 36.02 -12.47
C GLU A 340 32.42 35.97 -12.30
N VAL A 341 31.83 34.80 -12.04
CA VAL A 341 30.36 34.66 -11.95
C VAL A 341 29.88 35.05 -10.55
N ASP A 342 29.25 36.22 -10.45
CA ASP A 342 28.54 36.62 -9.24
C ASP A 342 27.06 36.16 -9.27
N LEU A 343 26.72 35.26 -8.35
CA LEU A 343 25.34 34.77 -8.19
C LEU A 343 24.46 35.78 -7.44
N GLU A 344 25.03 36.70 -6.66
CA GLU A 344 24.26 37.68 -5.89
C GLU A 344 23.51 38.65 -6.79
N ASP A 345 24.11 39.02 -7.93
CA ASP A 345 23.50 39.89 -8.94
C ASP A 345 22.18 39.32 -9.49
N TYR A 346 22.13 38.01 -9.76
CA TYR A 346 20.93 37.35 -10.25
C TYR A 346 19.88 37.16 -9.15
N VAL A 347 20.31 36.95 -7.91
CA VAL A 347 19.43 36.81 -6.75
C VAL A 347 18.81 38.14 -6.32
N ALA A 348 19.51 39.26 -6.52
CA ALA A 348 19.05 40.60 -6.15
C ALA A 348 17.92 41.13 -7.05
N ARG A 349 17.72 40.55 -8.24
CA ARG A 349 16.65 40.95 -9.16
C ARG A 349 15.26 40.65 -8.56
N PRO A 350 14.27 41.53 -8.75
CA PRO A 350 12.95 41.42 -8.13
C PRO A 350 12.06 40.32 -8.73
N ASP A 351 12.53 39.64 -9.79
CA ASP A 351 11.75 38.68 -10.56
C ASP A 351 11.30 37.49 -9.70
N LYS A 352 10.04 37.09 -9.88
CA LYS A 352 9.45 35.93 -9.20
C LYS A 352 9.80 34.66 -9.98
N ILE A 353 10.93 34.06 -9.62
CA ILE A 353 11.43 32.81 -10.21
C ILE A 353 11.15 31.62 -9.31
N SER A 354 10.76 30.49 -9.90
CA SER A 354 10.62 29.20 -9.20
C SER A 354 11.95 28.45 -9.12
N GLY A 355 12.01 27.40 -8.28
CA GLY A 355 13.21 26.55 -8.21
C GLY A 355 13.50 25.82 -9.52
N ALA A 356 12.47 25.45 -10.27
CA ALA A 356 12.61 24.86 -11.59
C ALA A 356 13.18 25.86 -12.62
N ASP A 357 12.80 27.13 -12.53
CA ASP A 357 13.33 28.17 -13.42
C ASP A 357 14.82 28.41 -13.15
N ILE A 358 15.22 28.44 -11.88
CA ILE A 358 16.64 28.55 -11.48
C ILE A 358 17.46 27.39 -12.08
N ASN A 359 16.95 26.17 -11.98
CA ASN A 359 17.59 25.01 -12.60
C ASN A 359 17.67 25.14 -14.13
N SER A 360 16.60 25.64 -14.75
CA SER A 360 16.54 25.86 -16.21
C SER A 360 17.54 26.93 -16.66
N ILE A 361 17.73 28.01 -15.89
CA ILE A 361 18.76 29.04 -16.15
C ILE A 361 20.16 28.43 -16.11
N CYS A 362 20.45 27.61 -15.10
CA CYS A 362 21.76 26.95 -14.98
C CYS A 362 22.00 25.96 -16.13
N GLN A 363 20.97 25.20 -16.52
CA GLN A 363 21.04 24.27 -17.65
C GLN A 363 21.27 25.02 -18.98
N GLU A 364 20.53 26.09 -19.23
CA GLU A 364 20.67 26.89 -20.47
C GLU A 364 22.05 27.56 -20.54
N ALA A 365 22.57 28.07 -19.41
CA ALA A 365 23.92 28.62 -19.34
C ALA A 365 24.98 27.56 -19.67
N GLY A 366 24.82 26.34 -19.14
CA GLY A 366 25.67 25.20 -19.48
C GLY A 366 25.60 24.82 -20.96
N MET A 367 24.39 24.80 -21.54
CA MET A 367 24.18 24.50 -22.96
C MET A 367 24.82 25.54 -23.89
N LEU A 368 24.81 26.81 -23.51
CA LEU A 368 25.51 27.87 -24.25
C LEU A 368 27.03 27.67 -24.23
N ALA A 369 27.60 27.31 -23.08
CA ALA A 369 29.03 26.98 -22.98
C ALA A 369 29.40 25.77 -23.86
N VAL A 370 28.56 24.72 -23.86
CA VAL A 370 28.74 23.54 -24.71
C VAL A 370 28.66 23.91 -26.20
N ARG A 371 27.72 24.78 -26.59
CA ARG A 371 27.58 25.26 -27.99
C ARG A 371 28.82 26.00 -28.48
N GLU A 372 29.51 26.69 -27.58
CA GLU A 372 30.77 27.38 -27.87
C GLU A 372 32.01 26.49 -27.66
N ASN A 373 31.84 25.18 -27.43
CA ASN A 373 32.90 24.20 -27.14
C ASN A 373 33.78 24.56 -25.94
N ARG A 374 33.20 25.14 -24.89
CA ARG A 374 33.87 25.50 -23.64
C ARG A 374 33.49 24.56 -22.50
N TYR A 375 34.45 24.26 -21.63
CA TYR A 375 34.27 23.39 -20.45
C TYR A 375 33.86 24.16 -19.18
N ILE A 376 33.85 25.50 -19.23
CA ILE A 376 33.56 26.39 -18.11
C ILE A 376 32.50 27.40 -18.56
N VAL A 377 31.53 27.65 -17.69
CA VAL A 377 30.46 28.64 -17.92
C VAL A 377 30.96 30.03 -17.54
N LEU A 378 30.77 31.00 -18.45
CA LEU A 378 31.16 32.40 -18.23
C LEU A 378 29.96 33.25 -17.79
N ALA A 379 30.22 34.40 -17.17
CA ALA A 379 29.17 35.34 -16.74
C ALA A 379 28.27 35.80 -17.91
N LYS A 380 28.83 35.90 -19.14
CA LYS A 380 28.07 36.23 -20.36
C LYS A 380 27.03 35.17 -20.72
N ASP A 381 27.31 33.90 -20.43
CA ASP A 381 26.37 32.80 -20.71
C ASP A 381 25.21 32.83 -19.72
N PHE A 382 25.50 33.07 -18.44
CA PHE A 382 24.49 33.26 -17.40
C PHE A 382 23.56 34.43 -17.70
N GLU A 383 24.11 35.56 -18.13
CA GLU A 383 23.30 36.74 -18.49
C GLU A 383 22.41 36.49 -19.70
N LYS A 384 22.89 35.76 -20.72
CA LYS A 384 22.07 35.34 -21.86
C LYS A 384 20.99 34.34 -21.43
N ALA A 385 21.35 33.33 -20.64
CA ALA A 385 20.44 32.30 -20.16
C ALA A 385 19.30 32.89 -19.29
N TYR A 386 19.64 33.80 -18.37
CA TYR A 386 18.66 34.50 -17.54
C TYR A 386 17.62 35.22 -18.39
N LYS A 387 18.08 35.98 -19.41
CA LYS A 387 17.19 36.68 -20.35
C LYS A 387 16.35 35.70 -21.16
N THR A 388 16.91 34.60 -21.65
CA THR A 388 16.15 33.63 -22.46
C THR A 388 15.01 33.00 -21.68
N VAL A 389 15.24 32.64 -20.42
CA VAL A 389 14.23 31.95 -19.60
C VAL A 389 13.19 32.94 -19.07
N ILE A 390 13.60 34.08 -18.50
CA ILE A 390 12.70 34.99 -17.77
C ILE A 390 11.99 35.98 -18.69
N LYS A 391 12.65 36.46 -19.77
CA LYS A 391 12.04 37.43 -20.71
C LYS A 391 10.87 36.83 -21.50
N LYS A 392 10.69 35.51 -21.44
CA LYS A 392 9.51 34.83 -21.98
C LYS A 392 8.24 35.10 -21.15
N ASP A 393 8.39 35.49 -19.88
CA ASP A 393 7.31 35.67 -18.92
C ASP A 393 7.02 37.14 -18.57
N GLU A 394 7.88 38.08 -19.00
CA GLU A 394 7.67 39.52 -18.80
C GLU A 394 6.54 40.05 -19.70
N GLN A 395 5.35 40.20 -19.12
CA GLN A 395 4.32 41.09 -19.66
C GLN A 395 4.71 42.53 -19.28
N GLU A 396 4.76 43.44 -20.25
CA GLU A 396 5.04 44.85 -19.96
C GLU A 396 3.98 45.40 -19.01
N HIS A 397 4.38 45.66 -17.77
CA HIS A 397 3.54 46.38 -16.81
C HIS A 397 3.69 47.87 -17.08
N GLU A 398 2.59 48.54 -17.40
CA GLU A 398 2.60 49.99 -17.59
C GLU A 398 3.13 50.68 -16.33
N PHE A 399 4.10 51.57 -16.54
CA PHE A 399 4.86 52.29 -15.53
C PHE A 399 3.99 53.18 -14.60
N TYR A 400 2.72 53.40 -14.94
CA TYR A 400 1.78 54.22 -14.18
C TYR A 400 0.63 53.38 -13.62
N LYS A 401 0.84 52.70 -12.49
CA LYS A 401 -0.23 52.32 -11.57
C LYS A 401 0.20 52.47 -10.12
#